data_AF-A0A7X2MFN3-F1
#
_entry.id   AF-A0A7X2MFN3-F1
#
_cell.length_a   1.000
_cell.length_b   1.000
_cell.length_c   1.000
_cell.angle_alpha   90.00
_cell.angle_beta   90.00
_cell.angle_gamma   90.00
#
_symmetry.space_group_name_H-M   'P 1'
#
loop_
_entity.id
_entity.type
_entity.pdbx_description
1 polymer ?
#
loop_
_entity_poly.entity_id
_entity_poly.type
_entity_poly.pdbx_seq_one_letter_code
_entity_poly.pdbx_strand_id
1 'polypeptide(L)'
;MEKKVKYSIRKKSGVRAASYIIGVSLLGGSLMMAPPIQANEVTPTTTLTSQNNTTEIKQNESENTDINKATNTTTNESTSDEVISNNTETEQIQTPYPTNTSANNDAIYKITDTDHDGIIDQYDKNPEKWDVSDRDLRFFTELSYRSPQELDQIFTGNNDTIDKFNQEKTFNVADVREILDDWRMDRQINNPDGFSATFFSTKDNQVVVAFRGTNDNADVDDDIDIFNGAQPGQVKNLDQVLEDLQPYKEIYLTGHSLGGYLAEYFAATKLMYDPRFVRGAVFNAPGIKDSWSWISGKLEHRLAAENSKILSKEFYTNDADSRVTILEHKMQSYAIHKDTVGSLYYYPNTQWAYAVNGTGTHSSGNFFGKKYSSEMKNWFTVGYRMDTPYVSEDADHDGFGDQLEKAIGTNYMDSNSKPTLNAFYKVKNTGNVVVPTFSDLNTYLINEKISVDFDPQYEYYKKQIPTFQPVELKYEYLNYPQSVAGNVESIIVQVKVDFPDGSKSVIVDVPVEFQQAKTLNVAKDKIKDRIDQMLELTVDQKDNFNKQIDEVTNIRDLAEVLKSAQEQANLNLKTSKDELESLIAESVTVKKSVIYVKADEDKRQAYDDLLETARAVLDDKNVTKIE
;
A
#
# COMPACT_ATOMS: atom_id res chain seq x y z
N MET A 1 -42.46 -73.67 3.11
CA MET A 1 -42.19 -75.03 3.63
C MET A 1 -40.68 -75.23 3.53
N GLU A 2 -39.92 -75.05 4.62
CA GLU A 2 -39.54 -76.10 5.59
C GLU A 2 -38.75 -77.26 4.93
N LYS A 3 -37.58 -77.73 5.38
CA LYS A 3 -36.73 -77.46 6.56
C LYS A 3 -35.48 -78.37 6.48
N LYS A 4 -34.45 -78.03 7.29
CA LYS A 4 -33.41 -78.89 7.92
C LYS A 4 -32.00 -79.07 7.28
N VAL A 5 -31.09 -78.19 7.70
CA VAL A 5 -30.00 -78.37 8.70
C VAL A 5 -29.24 -79.72 8.75
N LYS A 6 -27.89 -79.66 8.70
CA LYS A 6 -26.97 -80.28 9.70
C LYS A 6 -25.52 -79.75 9.64
N TYR A 7 -24.85 -79.90 10.78
CA TYR A 7 -23.68 -79.19 11.34
C TYR A 7 -22.29 -79.82 11.08
N SER A 8 -21.25 -78.99 11.30
CA SER A 8 -19.99 -79.19 12.08
C SER A 8 -18.70 -79.87 11.54
N ILE A 9 -17.64 -79.04 11.53
CA ILE A 9 -16.32 -79.14 12.22
C ILE A 9 -15.17 -80.05 11.67
N ARG A 10 -14.08 -79.35 11.27
CA ARG A 10 -12.60 -79.56 11.35
C ARG A 10 -11.96 -80.91 10.95
N LYS A 11 -10.94 -80.81 10.08
CA LYS A 11 -9.51 -81.03 10.45
C LYS A 11 -8.49 -80.48 9.43
N LYS A 12 -7.36 -80.06 9.99
CA LYS A 12 -6.11 -79.52 9.39
C LYS A 12 -5.36 -80.50 8.49
N SER A 13 -4.62 -79.98 7.51
CA SER A 13 -3.19 -80.27 7.20
C SER A 13 -2.76 -79.36 6.03
N GLY A 14 -1.78 -78.45 6.22
CA GLY A 14 -0.39 -78.59 5.75
C GLY A 14 -0.25 -77.88 4.37
N VAL A 15 0.73 -77.05 4.03
CA VAL A 15 2.14 -76.88 4.45
C VAL A 15 2.58 -75.45 4.09
N ARG A 16 3.47 -74.88 4.92
CA ARG A 16 4.21 -73.62 4.72
C ARG A 16 5.43 -73.85 3.81
N ALA A 17 5.81 -72.87 3.00
CA ALA A 17 7.18 -72.73 2.50
C ALA A 17 7.74 -71.40 2.99
N ALA A 18 8.73 -71.49 3.89
CA ALA A 18 9.70 -70.45 4.19
C ALA A 18 11.03 -70.90 3.61
N SER A 19 11.88 -69.99 3.13
CA SER A 19 13.29 -70.28 2.88
C SER A 19 14.13 -69.02 3.10
N TYR A 20 14.74 -68.96 4.28
CA TYR A 20 16.05 -68.36 4.49
C TYR A 20 17.09 -69.16 3.68
N ILE A 21 18.05 -68.49 3.02
CA ILE A 21 19.36 -69.08 2.74
C ILE A 21 20.44 -68.07 3.16
N ILE A 22 21.08 -68.43 4.28
CA ILE A 22 22.45 -68.10 4.63
C ILE A 22 23.33 -69.08 3.86
N GLY A 23 24.32 -68.57 3.11
CA GLY A 23 25.37 -69.36 2.47
C GLY A 23 26.73 -68.96 3.02
N VAL A 24 27.11 -69.56 4.15
CA VAL A 24 28.50 -69.58 4.65
C VAL A 24 29.26 -70.64 3.85
N SER A 25 30.39 -70.25 3.26
CA SER A 25 31.42 -71.19 2.80
C SER A 25 32.58 -71.17 3.79
N LEU A 26 32.90 -72.33 4.38
CA LEU A 26 34.07 -72.55 5.24
C LEU A 26 34.78 -73.80 4.76
N LEU A 27 36.01 -73.63 4.28
CA LEU A 27 37.18 -74.53 4.26
C LEU A 27 38.29 -73.64 3.66
N GLY A 28 39.40 -73.28 4.27
CA GLY A 28 40.07 -73.62 5.52
C GLY A 28 41.54 -73.22 5.32
N GLY A 29 42.20 -72.68 6.33
CA GLY A 29 43.67 -72.57 6.36
C GLY A 29 44.25 -71.18 6.61
N SER A 30 44.40 -70.88 7.90
CA SER A 30 45.52 -70.15 8.52
C SER A 30 45.85 -68.72 8.08
N LEU A 31 45.71 -67.76 9.00
CA LEU A 31 46.78 -66.87 9.47
C LEU A 31 46.21 -66.04 10.64
N MET A 32 46.57 -66.41 11.87
CA MET A 32 47.52 -65.70 12.75
C MET A 32 46.95 -64.47 13.47
N MET A 33 47.07 -64.56 14.79
CA MET A 33 46.68 -63.60 15.82
C MET A 33 47.44 -62.27 15.68
N ALA A 34 46.77 -61.16 16.02
CA ALA A 34 47.41 -59.93 16.46
C ALA A 34 46.76 -59.49 17.79
N PRO A 35 47.58 -59.16 18.79
CA PRO A 35 47.75 -57.75 19.18
C PRO A 35 49.23 -57.43 19.55
N PRO A 36 49.56 -56.25 20.09
CA PRO A 36 49.23 -54.86 19.76
C PRO A 36 50.53 -54.06 19.43
N ILE A 37 50.47 -52.73 19.19
CA ILE A 37 51.41 -51.67 19.68
C ILE A 37 51.17 -50.31 18.95
N GLN A 38 51.39 -49.24 19.72
CA GLN A 38 51.13 -47.81 19.51
C GLN A 38 52.07 -47.05 18.56
N ALA A 39 51.55 -45.92 18.07
CA ALA A 39 52.13 -44.57 17.87
C ALA A 39 53.39 -44.34 17.00
N ASN A 40 53.26 -43.44 16.01
CA ASN A 40 53.84 -42.08 16.07
C ASN A 40 53.41 -41.19 14.88
N GLU A 41 53.04 -39.95 15.19
CA GLU A 41 52.95 -38.78 14.30
C GLU A 41 54.34 -38.31 13.84
N VAL A 42 54.44 -37.64 12.67
CA VAL A 42 55.13 -36.33 12.46
C VAL A 42 54.70 -35.66 11.13
N THR A 43 54.42 -34.35 11.17
CA THR A 43 54.28 -33.32 10.09
C THR A 43 55.64 -32.97 9.42
N PRO A 44 55.74 -32.27 8.23
CA PRO A 44 55.61 -30.78 8.13
C PRO A 44 55.24 -30.11 6.75
N THR A 45 54.69 -28.88 6.82
CA THR A 45 54.86 -27.56 6.09
C THR A 45 55.07 -27.48 4.53
N THR A 46 54.51 -26.54 3.71
CA THR A 46 54.80 -25.06 3.62
C THR A 46 53.90 -24.25 2.60
N THR A 47 53.47 -23.03 3.03
CA THR A 47 53.23 -21.68 2.38
C THR A 47 52.49 -21.41 1.04
N LEU A 48 51.68 -20.31 1.04
CA LEU A 48 51.89 -19.07 0.24
C LEU A 48 51.09 -17.83 0.76
N THR A 49 51.83 -16.79 1.15
CA THR A 49 51.68 -15.30 1.11
C THR A 49 50.32 -14.55 1.19
N SER A 50 50.23 -13.59 2.14
CA SER A 50 49.39 -12.37 2.07
C SER A 50 50.25 -11.10 2.27
N GLN A 51 49.96 -10.04 1.51
CA GLN A 51 50.58 -8.70 1.63
C GLN A 51 49.69 -7.78 2.48
N ASN A 52 50.31 -7.13 3.47
CA ASN A 52 49.76 -6.02 4.24
C ASN A 52 49.92 -4.70 3.47
N ASN A 53 48.92 -3.82 3.56
CA ASN A 53 49.12 -2.37 3.52
C ASN A 53 48.32 -1.75 4.68
N THR A 54 49.03 -1.20 5.64
CA THR A 54 48.53 -0.33 6.70
C THR A 54 48.51 1.12 6.22
N THR A 55 47.45 1.86 6.55
CA THR A 55 47.55 3.31 6.76
C THR A 55 46.69 3.67 7.97
N GLU A 56 47.22 4.61 8.73
CA GLU A 56 47.06 4.85 10.15
C GLU A 56 46.02 5.98 10.42
N ILE A 57 45.68 6.22 11.71
CA ILE A 57 45.10 7.45 12.30
C ILE A 57 43.53 7.50 12.26
N LYS A 58 42.74 7.69 13.33
CA LYS A 58 42.89 8.24 14.70
C LYS A 58 41.75 7.75 15.60
N GLN A 59 42.05 7.52 16.88
CA GLN A 59 41.09 7.53 17.99
C GLN A 59 40.44 8.92 18.13
N ASN A 60 39.17 8.94 18.50
CA ASN A 60 38.64 9.92 19.45
C ASN A 60 37.70 9.20 20.41
N GLU A 61 38.05 9.30 21.69
CA GLU A 61 37.24 8.95 22.85
C GLU A 61 36.03 9.90 22.94
N SER A 62 34.89 9.38 23.42
CA SER A 62 34.21 10.01 24.54
C SER A 62 33.26 9.03 25.21
N GLU A 63 33.52 8.84 26.49
CA GLU A 63 32.66 8.31 27.54
C GLU A 63 31.21 8.82 27.41
N ASN A 64 30.22 7.97 27.70
CA ASN A 64 29.41 8.24 28.87
C ASN A 64 28.72 6.97 29.40
N THR A 65 28.93 6.79 30.69
CA THR A 65 28.23 5.92 31.63
C THR A 65 26.72 6.14 31.59
N ASP A 66 25.93 5.09 31.73
CA ASP A 66 25.08 5.03 32.91
C ASP A 66 24.58 3.63 33.26
N ILE A 67 24.67 3.39 34.55
CA ILE A 67 24.32 2.20 35.30
C ILE A 67 22.84 2.31 35.65
N ASN A 68 22.04 1.28 35.39
CA ASN A 68 20.96 0.95 36.30
C ASN A 68 20.75 -0.56 36.41
N LYS A 69 20.50 -0.94 37.66
CA LYS A 69 20.77 -2.21 38.30
C LYS A 69 19.43 -2.76 38.81
N ALA A 70 19.28 -4.08 38.73
CA ALA A 70 18.41 -4.91 39.57
C ALA A 70 16.89 -4.85 39.24
N THR A 71 16.06 -5.89 39.35
CA THR A 71 16.22 -7.28 39.83
C THR A 71 14.90 -8.05 39.59
N ASN A 72 15.02 -9.39 39.45
CA ASN A 72 14.05 -10.44 39.81
C ASN A 72 12.75 -10.54 38.95
N THR A 73 12.22 -11.72 38.58
CA THR A 73 12.22 -13.02 39.28
C THR A 73 11.76 -14.16 38.35
N THR A 74 12.25 -15.38 38.65
CA THR A 74 11.61 -16.72 38.52
C THR A 74 11.49 -17.40 37.15
N THR A 75 12.45 -18.31 36.92
CA THR A 75 12.29 -19.74 36.58
C THR A 75 10.92 -20.26 36.12
N ASN A 76 10.92 -20.94 34.98
CA ASN A 76 10.41 -22.31 34.89
C ASN A 76 11.29 -23.11 33.91
N GLU A 77 12.00 -24.09 34.47
CA GLU A 77 12.53 -25.23 33.71
C GLU A 77 11.35 -26.08 33.24
N SER A 78 11.29 -26.38 31.95
CA SER A 78 10.61 -27.57 31.44
C SER A 78 11.52 -28.23 30.42
N THR A 79 12.08 -29.35 30.86
CA THR A 79 12.74 -30.37 30.05
C THR A 79 11.83 -30.86 28.92
N SER A 80 12.30 -30.78 27.68
CA SER A 80 11.86 -31.66 26.61
C SER A 80 13.04 -31.90 25.66
N ASP A 81 13.26 -33.18 25.39
CA ASP A 81 14.41 -33.78 24.72
C ASP A 81 14.78 -33.12 23.39
N GLU A 82 16.09 -32.88 23.22
CA GLU A 82 16.69 -32.44 21.96
C GLU A 82 16.48 -33.48 20.85
N VAL A 83 15.97 -32.93 19.75
CA VAL A 83 15.87 -33.48 18.40
C VAL A 83 17.26 -33.72 17.82
N ILE A 84 17.43 -34.82 17.08
CA ILE A 84 18.37 -34.85 15.95
C ILE A 84 17.60 -35.33 14.72
N SER A 85 16.90 -34.39 14.07
CA SER A 85 16.51 -34.52 12.68
C SER A 85 17.50 -33.71 11.87
N ASN A 86 18.40 -34.40 11.17
CA ASN A 86 19.24 -33.79 10.15
C ASN A 86 18.36 -33.50 8.91
N ASN A 87 17.59 -32.42 8.96
CA ASN A 87 17.11 -31.75 7.76
C ASN A 87 17.99 -30.52 7.58
N THR A 88 18.87 -30.56 6.59
CA THR A 88 19.62 -29.39 6.15
C THR A 88 18.59 -28.38 5.64
N GLU A 89 18.33 -27.33 6.41
CA GLU A 89 17.61 -26.13 5.98
C GLU A 89 18.37 -25.54 4.78
N THR A 90 17.86 -25.73 3.57
CA THR A 90 18.16 -24.80 2.47
C THR A 90 17.20 -23.63 2.65
N GLU A 91 17.68 -22.64 3.39
CA GLU A 91 17.02 -21.37 3.66
C GLU A 91 16.75 -20.64 2.33
N GLN A 92 15.49 -20.27 2.05
CA GLN A 92 15.24 -19.01 1.36
C GLN A 92 15.92 -17.95 2.23
N ILE A 93 17.08 -17.44 1.78
CA ILE A 93 17.80 -16.43 2.54
C ILE A 93 17.03 -15.13 2.36
N GLN A 94 16.12 -14.89 3.31
CA GLN A 94 15.36 -13.66 3.41
C GLN A 94 16.14 -12.68 4.28
N THR A 95 16.45 -11.49 3.76
CA THR A 95 16.85 -10.41 4.66
C THR A 95 15.62 -9.98 5.47
N PRO A 96 15.69 -9.95 6.82
CA PRO A 96 14.54 -9.60 7.64
C PRO A 96 14.04 -8.19 7.31
N TYR A 97 12.73 -7.98 7.48
CA TYR A 97 12.11 -6.65 7.40
C TYR A 97 12.95 -5.64 8.18
N PRO A 98 13.24 -4.45 7.63
CA PRO A 98 14.03 -3.46 8.33
C PRO A 98 13.36 -3.11 9.67
N THR A 99 14.03 -3.43 10.78
CA THR A 99 13.54 -3.22 12.15
C THR A 99 13.57 -1.76 12.61
N ASN A 100 14.00 -0.85 11.73
CA ASN A 100 14.24 0.57 12.02
C ASN A 100 13.28 1.52 11.28
N THR A 101 12.12 1.03 10.83
CA THR A 101 11.04 1.94 10.43
C THR A 101 10.33 2.40 11.70
N SER A 102 10.88 3.42 12.37
CA SER A 102 10.03 4.25 13.24
C SER A 102 8.83 4.66 12.39
N ALA A 103 7.63 4.18 12.72
CA ALA A 103 6.41 4.46 11.99
C ALA A 103 6.38 5.96 11.67
N ASN A 104 6.60 6.29 10.40
CA ASN A 104 6.55 7.67 9.98
C ASN A 104 5.07 7.99 9.92
N ASN A 105 4.54 8.56 11.01
CA ASN A 105 3.14 8.96 11.14
C ASN A 105 2.70 10.03 10.10
N ASP A 106 3.61 10.42 9.20
CA ASP A 106 3.40 11.31 8.06
C ASP A 106 3.30 10.56 6.70
N ALA A 107 3.46 9.24 6.65
CA ALA A 107 3.27 8.45 5.44
C ALA A 107 1.77 8.39 5.10
N ILE A 108 1.38 8.93 3.95
CA ILE A 108 0.04 8.74 3.41
C ILE A 108 -0.05 7.28 2.97
N TYR A 109 -0.67 6.42 3.78
CA TYR A 109 -0.97 5.03 3.44
C TYR A 109 -1.96 4.98 2.26
N LYS A 110 -1.46 5.22 1.03
CA LYS A 110 -2.21 4.98 -0.20
C LYS A 110 -2.03 3.52 -0.54
N ILE A 111 -3.03 2.70 -0.19
CA ILE A 111 -3.08 1.30 -0.60
C ILE A 111 -3.46 1.27 -2.07
N THR A 112 -2.43 1.21 -2.90
CA THR A 112 -2.54 0.88 -4.31
C THR A 112 -1.57 -0.25 -4.55
N ASP A 113 -2.09 -1.29 -5.19
CA ASP A 113 -1.34 -2.40 -5.75
C ASP A 113 -1.82 -2.44 -7.20
N THR A 114 -1.04 -1.82 -8.08
CA THR A 114 -1.45 -1.48 -9.44
C THR A 114 -1.47 -2.70 -10.36
N ASP A 115 -0.64 -3.71 -10.09
CA ASP A 115 -0.60 -4.97 -10.83
C ASP A 115 -1.23 -6.15 -10.09
N HIS A 116 -1.66 -5.97 -8.84
CA HIS A 116 -2.38 -6.95 -8.02
C HIS A 116 -1.53 -8.19 -7.62
N ASP A 117 -0.21 -8.08 -7.65
CA ASP A 117 0.71 -9.16 -7.29
C ASP A 117 0.92 -9.34 -5.77
N GLY A 118 0.19 -8.59 -4.95
CA GLY A 118 0.25 -8.69 -3.49
C GLY A 118 1.30 -7.80 -2.84
N ILE A 119 2.16 -7.15 -3.62
CA ILE A 119 3.14 -6.16 -3.17
C ILE A 119 2.59 -4.78 -3.49
N ILE A 120 2.28 -4.01 -2.46
CA ILE A 120 1.75 -2.65 -2.66
C ILE A 120 2.78 -1.70 -3.30
N ASP A 121 2.31 -0.78 -4.14
CA ASP A 121 3.10 0.15 -4.97
C ASP A 121 4.19 0.92 -4.20
N GLN A 122 3.97 1.19 -2.92
CA GLN A 122 4.95 1.91 -2.09
C GLN A 122 6.21 1.09 -1.81
N TYR A 123 6.11 -0.24 -1.88
CA TYR A 123 7.20 -1.17 -1.65
C TYR A 123 7.58 -1.96 -2.90
N ASP A 124 6.73 -2.02 -3.92
CA ASP A 124 7.06 -2.66 -5.18
C ASP A 124 8.04 -1.82 -6.02
N LYS A 125 9.13 -2.45 -6.48
CA LYS A 125 10.10 -1.86 -7.41
C LYS A 125 9.55 -1.71 -8.82
N ASN A 126 8.56 -2.50 -9.23
CA ASN A 126 7.94 -2.42 -10.55
C ASN A 126 6.40 -2.45 -10.47
N PRO A 127 5.72 -1.41 -9.91
CA PRO A 127 4.28 -1.39 -9.63
C PRO A 127 3.31 -1.72 -10.76
N GLU A 128 3.78 -1.75 -12.01
CA GLU A 128 2.94 -2.04 -13.18
C GLU A 128 3.19 -3.45 -13.74
N LYS A 129 4.04 -4.26 -13.11
CA LYS A 129 4.57 -5.51 -13.65
C LYS A 129 4.63 -6.62 -12.58
N TRP A 130 3.65 -7.51 -12.69
CA TRP A 130 3.45 -8.67 -11.83
C TRP A 130 4.73 -9.44 -11.47
N ASP A 131 5.05 -9.55 -10.19
CA ASP A 131 6.04 -10.49 -9.66
C ASP A 131 5.49 -11.91 -9.62
N VAL A 132 5.88 -12.72 -10.62
CA VAL A 132 5.39 -14.09 -10.73
C VAL A 132 6.05 -14.93 -9.63
N SER A 133 5.25 -15.38 -8.68
CA SER A 133 5.69 -16.13 -7.49
C SER A 133 5.42 -17.63 -7.58
N ASP A 134 5.89 -18.41 -6.59
CA ASP A 134 5.54 -19.84 -6.48
C ASP A 134 4.04 -20.05 -6.21
N ARG A 135 3.38 -19.09 -5.55
CA ARG A 135 1.93 -19.05 -5.35
C ARG A 135 1.18 -19.00 -6.68
N ASP A 136 1.66 -18.19 -7.62
CA ASP A 136 1.04 -18.06 -8.94
C ASP A 136 1.25 -19.35 -9.76
N LEU A 137 2.46 -19.90 -9.71
CA LEU A 137 2.80 -21.12 -10.45
C LEU A 137 2.00 -22.34 -9.99
N ARG A 138 1.60 -22.45 -8.72
CA ARG A 138 0.66 -23.51 -8.28
C ARG A 138 -0.77 -23.30 -8.79
N PHE A 139 -1.25 -22.06 -8.92
CA PHE A 139 -2.56 -21.78 -9.53
C PHE A 139 -2.56 -22.19 -11.00
N PHE A 140 -1.55 -21.77 -11.76
CA PHE A 140 -1.44 -22.12 -13.18
C PHE A 140 -1.26 -23.62 -13.41
N THR A 141 -0.63 -24.33 -12.47
CA THR A 141 -0.61 -25.80 -12.47
C THR A 141 -2.04 -26.38 -12.44
N GLU A 142 -2.88 -25.97 -11.49
CA GLU A 142 -4.26 -26.47 -11.38
C GLU A 142 -5.13 -26.07 -12.57
N LEU A 143 -4.97 -24.84 -13.05
CA LEU A 143 -5.69 -24.33 -14.21
C LEU A 143 -5.37 -25.14 -15.47
N SER A 144 -4.13 -25.60 -15.65
CA SER A 144 -3.73 -26.38 -16.83
C SER A 144 -4.52 -27.69 -17.03
N TYR A 145 -5.18 -28.20 -15.99
CA TYR A 145 -6.03 -29.39 -16.07
C TYR A 145 -7.45 -29.08 -16.60
N ARG A 146 -7.82 -27.81 -16.78
CA ARG A 146 -9.14 -27.40 -17.27
C ARG A 146 -9.20 -27.42 -18.80
N SER A 147 -10.41 -27.60 -19.32
CA SER A 147 -10.64 -27.55 -20.76
C SER A 147 -10.49 -26.13 -21.30
N PRO A 148 -10.19 -25.93 -22.60
CA PRO A 148 -10.10 -24.58 -23.18
C PRO A 148 -11.36 -23.75 -22.96
N GLN A 149 -12.54 -24.37 -23.02
CA GLN A 149 -13.82 -23.69 -22.80
C GLN A 149 -13.97 -23.23 -21.35
N GLU A 150 -13.59 -24.07 -20.39
CA GLU A 150 -13.66 -23.73 -18.96
C GLU A 150 -12.65 -22.64 -18.61
N LEU A 151 -11.45 -22.69 -19.19
CA LEU A 151 -10.44 -21.64 -19.05
C LEU A 151 -10.93 -20.30 -19.62
N ASP A 152 -11.49 -20.31 -20.83
CA ASP A 152 -12.10 -19.10 -21.42
C ASP A 152 -13.19 -18.52 -20.51
N GLN A 153 -14.05 -19.35 -19.93
CA GLN A 153 -15.07 -18.92 -18.96
C GLN A 153 -14.46 -18.33 -17.68
N ILE A 154 -13.41 -18.93 -17.13
CA ILE A 154 -12.71 -18.43 -15.93
C ILE A 154 -12.10 -17.05 -16.22
N PHE A 155 -11.29 -16.94 -17.28
CA PHE A 155 -10.57 -15.71 -17.63
C PHE A 155 -11.47 -14.61 -18.24
N THR A 156 -12.72 -14.93 -18.58
CA THR A 156 -13.74 -13.92 -18.95
C THR A 156 -14.66 -13.53 -17.78
N GLY A 157 -14.41 -14.03 -16.57
CA GLY A 157 -15.10 -13.61 -15.35
C GLY A 157 -16.43 -14.33 -15.09
N ASN A 158 -16.63 -15.55 -15.60
CA ASN A 158 -17.84 -16.33 -15.32
C ASN A 158 -17.85 -16.85 -13.86
N ASN A 159 -18.58 -16.16 -12.98
CA ASN A 159 -18.61 -16.47 -11.55
C ASN A 159 -18.99 -17.92 -11.21
N ASP A 160 -19.96 -18.53 -11.91
CA ASP A 160 -20.36 -19.92 -11.63
C ASP A 160 -19.22 -20.90 -11.92
N THR A 161 -18.47 -20.67 -12.99
CA THR A 161 -17.33 -21.51 -13.39
C THR A 161 -16.14 -21.31 -12.44
N ILE A 162 -15.89 -20.07 -12.03
CA ILE A 162 -14.86 -19.72 -11.06
C ILE A 162 -15.17 -20.35 -9.69
N ASP A 163 -16.40 -20.20 -9.19
CA ASP A 163 -16.82 -20.75 -7.91
C ASP A 163 -16.73 -22.28 -7.91
N LYS A 164 -17.10 -22.92 -9.03
CA LYS A 164 -16.90 -24.36 -9.23
C LYS A 164 -15.42 -24.75 -9.20
N PHE A 165 -14.55 -24.03 -9.91
CA PHE A 165 -13.11 -24.29 -9.89
C PHE A 165 -12.56 -24.21 -8.47
N ASN A 166 -12.88 -23.13 -7.75
CA ASN A 166 -12.46 -22.92 -6.39
C ASN A 166 -12.98 -24.03 -5.47
N GLN A 167 -14.24 -24.42 -5.60
CA GLN A 167 -14.83 -25.50 -4.81
C GLN A 167 -14.16 -26.86 -5.04
N GLU A 168 -13.69 -27.13 -6.25
CA GLU A 168 -13.06 -28.40 -6.59
C GLU A 168 -11.57 -28.44 -6.21
N LYS A 169 -10.85 -27.31 -6.33
CA LYS A 169 -9.36 -27.30 -6.29
C LYS A 169 -8.74 -26.50 -5.15
N THR A 170 -9.33 -25.37 -4.79
CA THR A 170 -8.75 -24.43 -3.82
C THR A 170 -9.67 -24.16 -2.62
N PHE A 171 -10.65 -25.05 -2.40
CA PHE A 171 -11.80 -24.83 -1.53
C PHE A 171 -11.41 -24.40 -0.11
N ASN A 172 -11.87 -23.20 0.28
CA ASN A 172 -11.58 -22.55 1.58
C ASN A 172 -10.08 -22.40 1.86
N VAL A 173 -9.26 -22.27 0.82
CA VAL A 173 -7.82 -22.02 0.93
C VAL A 173 -7.45 -20.76 0.17
N ALA A 174 -7.72 -20.71 -1.13
CA ALA A 174 -7.35 -19.59 -2.01
C ALA A 174 -8.43 -19.36 -3.08
N ASP A 175 -8.49 -18.17 -3.68
CA ASP A 175 -9.44 -17.85 -4.74
C ASP A 175 -8.69 -17.53 -6.04
N VAL A 176 -9.01 -18.25 -7.13
CA VAL A 176 -8.36 -18.00 -8.43
C VAL A 176 -8.63 -16.61 -8.99
N ARG A 177 -9.64 -15.89 -8.48
CA ARG A 177 -9.90 -14.47 -8.81
C ARG A 177 -8.70 -13.57 -8.55
N GLU A 178 -7.80 -13.94 -7.65
CA GLU A 178 -6.56 -13.21 -7.35
C GLU A 178 -5.74 -12.88 -8.60
N ILE A 179 -5.83 -13.65 -9.69
CA ILE A 179 -4.99 -13.48 -10.88
C ILE A 179 -5.76 -13.05 -12.15
N LEU A 180 -7.09 -12.93 -12.10
CA LEU A 180 -7.91 -12.83 -13.33
C LEU A 180 -7.91 -11.43 -13.97
N ASP A 181 -7.54 -10.39 -13.22
CA ASP A 181 -7.56 -9.02 -13.72
C ASP A 181 -6.32 -8.71 -14.60
N ASP A 182 -5.18 -9.36 -14.34
CA ASP A 182 -3.91 -9.12 -15.05
C ASP A 182 -3.45 -10.26 -15.96
N TRP A 183 -4.02 -11.46 -15.79
CA TRP A 183 -3.70 -12.62 -16.60
C TRP A 183 -4.82 -13.01 -17.56
N ARG A 184 -4.43 -13.58 -18.70
CA ARG A 184 -5.35 -14.24 -19.64
C ARG A 184 -4.80 -15.58 -20.08
N MET A 185 -5.69 -16.43 -20.58
CA MET A 185 -5.32 -17.64 -21.30
C MET A 185 -5.11 -17.30 -22.79
N ASP A 186 -3.89 -17.48 -23.30
CA ASP A 186 -3.57 -17.21 -24.70
C ASP A 186 -3.84 -18.41 -25.60
N ARG A 187 -3.45 -19.61 -25.15
CA ARG A 187 -3.62 -20.86 -25.90
C ARG A 187 -3.42 -22.08 -25.03
N GLN A 188 -3.98 -23.20 -25.48
CA GLN A 188 -3.71 -24.53 -24.93
C GLN A 188 -3.41 -25.48 -26.09
N ILE A 189 -2.28 -26.16 -25.99
CA ILE A 189 -1.88 -27.24 -26.88
C ILE A 189 -2.38 -28.54 -26.26
N ASN A 190 -3.12 -29.34 -27.03
CA ASN A 190 -3.57 -30.67 -26.61
C ASN A 190 -3.33 -31.65 -27.76
N ASN A 191 -2.36 -32.52 -27.60
CA ASN A 191 -1.99 -33.49 -28.62
C ASN A 191 -2.58 -34.87 -28.31
N PRO A 192 -2.88 -35.69 -29.35
CA PRO A 192 -3.43 -37.04 -29.16
C PRO A 192 -2.51 -38.00 -28.39
N ASP A 193 -1.23 -37.68 -28.25
CA ASP A 193 -0.24 -38.46 -27.50
C ASP A 193 -0.21 -38.12 -26.01
N GLY A 194 -1.20 -37.37 -25.52
CA GLY A 194 -1.33 -36.98 -24.12
C GLY A 194 -0.48 -35.78 -23.72
N PHE A 195 0.26 -35.17 -24.64
CA PHE A 195 0.95 -33.91 -24.34
C PHE A 195 -0.04 -32.75 -24.25
N SER A 196 0.08 -31.97 -23.19
CA SER A 196 -0.70 -30.74 -23.02
C SER A 196 0.12 -29.65 -22.34
N ALA A 197 0.02 -28.44 -22.89
CA ALA A 197 0.67 -27.23 -22.38
C ALA A 197 -0.28 -26.04 -22.53
N THR A 198 -0.44 -25.26 -21.46
CA THR A 198 -1.28 -24.06 -21.46
C THR A 198 -0.43 -22.82 -21.25
N PHE A 199 -0.69 -21.78 -22.02
CA PHE A 199 0.01 -20.50 -21.97
C PHE A 199 -0.92 -19.48 -21.32
N PHE A 200 -0.49 -18.97 -20.18
CA PHE A 200 -1.12 -17.84 -19.51
C PHE A 200 -0.19 -16.65 -19.62
N SER A 201 -0.70 -15.46 -19.90
CA SER A 201 0.16 -14.29 -20.09
C SER A 201 -0.46 -13.00 -19.56
N THR A 202 0.42 -12.04 -19.28
CA THR A 202 0.05 -10.68 -18.91
C THR A 202 0.05 -9.76 -20.13
N LYS A 203 -0.47 -8.54 -19.97
CA LYS A 203 -0.43 -7.48 -21.00
C LYS A 203 1.01 -7.08 -21.39
N ASP A 204 1.96 -7.28 -20.47
CA ASP A 204 3.37 -6.89 -20.64
C ASP A 204 4.27 -7.97 -21.26
N ASN A 205 3.65 -9.06 -21.74
CA ASN A 205 4.27 -10.23 -22.37
C ASN A 205 5.12 -11.09 -21.42
N GLN A 206 4.75 -11.17 -20.14
CA GLN A 206 5.14 -12.30 -19.29
C GLN A 206 4.28 -13.52 -19.66
N VAL A 207 4.86 -14.72 -19.60
CA VAL A 207 4.13 -15.96 -19.89
C VAL A 207 4.47 -17.05 -18.89
N VAL A 208 3.44 -17.71 -18.37
CA VAL A 208 3.55 -18.97 -17.65
C VAL A 208 3.12 -20.09 -18.60
N VAL A 209 4.05 -21.01 -18.88
CA VAL A 209 3.76 -22.26 -19.57
C VAL A 209 3.55 -23.36 -18.55
N ALA A 210 2.28 -23.74 -18.37
CA ALA A 210 1.88 -24.81 -17.47
C ALA A 210 1.73 -26.12 -18.25
N PHE A 211 2.61 -27.07 -17.96
CA PHE A 211 2.56 -28.41 -18.53
C PHE A 211 1.66 -29.30 -17.68
N ARG A 212 0.74 -29.98 -18.34
CA ARG A 212 -0.21 -30.88 -17.69
C ARG A 212 0.31 -32.31 -17.78
N GLY A 213 0.26 -33.03 -16.66
CA GLY A 213 0.49 -34.48 -16.64
C GLY A 213 -0.65 -35.25 -17.29
N THR A 214 -0.54 -36.58 -17.32
CA THR A 214 -1.62 -37.45 -17.78
C THR A 214 -2.87 -37.21 -16.92
N ASN A 215 -4.05 -37.14 -17.54
CA ASN A 215 -5.31 -36.99 -16.82
C ASN A 215 -5.73 -38.30 -16.21
N ASP A 216 -6.10 -38.30 -14.92
CA ASP A 216 -6.83 -39.43 -14.38
C ASP A 216 -7.94 -39.05 -13.41
N ASN A 217 -9.16 -39.44 -13.80
CA ASN A 217 -10.24 -39.82 -12.89
C ASN A 217 -10.11 -41.31 -12.48
N ALA A 218 -8.89 -41.84 -12.39
CA ALA A 218 -8.61 -43.21 -11.98
C ALA A 218 -7.33 -43.28 -11.12
N ASP A 219 -7.50 -43.81 -9.92
CA ASP A 219 -6.51 -44.10 -8.87
C ASP A 219 -5.02 -44.21 -9.28
N VAL A 220 -4.20 -43.26 -8.81
CA VAL A 220 -2.80 -43.50 -8.40
C VAL A 220 -1.89 -44.11 -9.49
N ASP A 221 -1.80 -43.39 -10.61
CA ASP A 221 -0.61 -43.24 -11.45
C ASP A 221 -0.22 -44.41 -12.36
N ASP A 222 -0.93 -44.54 -13.49
CA ASP A 222 -0.40 -45.21 -14.71
C ASP A 222 0.98 -44.63 -15.15
N ASP A 223 1.38 -43.47 -14.59
CA ASP A 223 2.67 -42.80 -14.81
C ASP A 223 3.88 -43.54 -14.19
N ILE A 224 3.69 -44.45 -13.23
CA ILE A 224 4.79 -45.27 -12.67
C ILE A 224 5.31 -46.26 -13.72
N ASP A 225 4.45 -46.80 -14.59
CA ASP A 225 4.84 -47.73 -15.66
C ASP A 225 5.59 -47.03 -16.82
N ILE A 226 5.35 -45.72 -17.01
CA ILE A 226 6.14 -44.84 -17.89
C ILE A 226 7.51 -44.52 -17.28
N PHE A 227 7.63 -44.41 -15.96
CA PHE A 227 8.86 -44.01 -15.28
C PHE A 227 9.84 -45.16 -15.02
N ASN A 228 10.19 -45.90 -16.08
CA ASN A 228 11.30 -46.84 -16.10
C ASN A 228 12.66 -46.17 -16.49
N GLY A 229 12.76 -44.84 -16.38
CA GLY A 229 13.95 -44.05 -16.75
C GLY A 229 14.08 -43.74 -18.25
N ALA A 230 13.03 -43.94 -19.05
CA ALA A 230 12.99 -43.61 -20.47
C ALA A 230 12.51 -42.16 -20.72
N GLN A 231 12.97 -41.54 -21.80
CA GLN A 231 12.46 -40.23 -22.27
C GLN A 231 10.96 -40.36 -22.61
N PRO A 232 10.06 -39.55 -22.01
CA PRO A 232 8.65 -39.54 -22.40
C PRO A 232 8.49 -39.17 -23.88
N GLY A 233 7.57 -39.85 -24.58
CA GLY A 233 7.30 -39.61 -26.00
C GLY A 233 6.80 -38.20 -26.30
N GLN A 234 6.27 -37.51 -25.29
CA GLN A 234 5.77 -36.14 -25.35
C GLN A 234 6.87 -35.08 -25.59
N VAL A 235 8.14 -35.38 -25.31
CA VAL A 235 9.26 -34.42 -25.46
C VAL A 235 9.40 -33.89 -26.88
N LYS A 236 8.99 -34.66 -27.90
CA LYS A 236 9.00 -34.23 -29.31
C LYS A 236 8.12 -33.00 -29.58
N ASN A 237 7.16 -32.70 -28.70
CA ASN A 237 6.23 -31.58 -28.84
C ASN A 237 6.78 -30.27 -28.23
N LEU A 238 7.93 -30.33 -27.54
CA LEU A 238 8.53 -29.15 -26.91
C LEU A 238 9.07 -28.12 -27.91
N ASP A 239 9.43 -28.54 -29.13
CA ASP A 239 9.86 -27.60 -30.16
C ASP A 239 8.72 -26.66 -30.58
N GLN A 240 7.47 -27.15 -30.61
CA GLN A 240 6.29 -26.29 -30.84
C GLN A 240 6.12 -25.27 -29.70
N VAL A 241 6.35 -25.67 -28.46
CA VAL A 241 6.29 -24.75 -27.31
C VAL A 241 7.33 -23.64 -27.46
N LEU A 242 8.56 -23.98 -27.86
CA LEU A 242 9.63 -23.00 -28.07
C LEU A 242 9.31 -22.00 -29.20
N GLU A 243 8.66 -22.45 -30.26
CA GLU A 243 8.18 -21.59 -31.35
C GLU A 243 7.03 -20.68 -30.88
N ASP A 244 6.09 -21.21 -30.11
CA ASP A 244 4.98 -20.43 -29.57
C ASP A 244 5.44 -19.40 -28.52
N LEU A 245 6.64 -19.58 -27.95
CA LEU A 245 7.25 -18.66 -26.98
C LEU A 245 7.88 -17.39 -27.59
N GLN A 246 8.01 -17.29 -28.93
CA GLN A 246 8.66 -16.15 -29.57
C GLN A 246 8.07 -14.76 -29.23
N PRO A 247 6.75 -14.58 -29.04
CA PRO A 247 6.16 -13.27 -28.70
C PRO A 247 6.45 -12.76 -27.29
N TYR A 248 6.88 -13.64 -26.38
CA TYR A 248 6.97 -13.33 -24.95
C TYR A 248 8.37 -12.90 -24.53
N LYS A 249 8.42 -12.01 -23.53
CA LYS A 249 9.66 -11.39 -23.02
C LYS A 249 10.21 -12.11 -21.80
N GLU A 250 9.33 -12.65 -20.97
CA GLU A 250 9.66 -13.31 -19.71
C GLU A 250 8.90 -14.62 -19.61
N ILE A 251 9.61 -15.71 -19.37
CA ILE A 251 9.13 -17.08 -19.47
C ILE A 251 9.24 -17.72 -18.10
N TYR A 252 8.11 -18.24 -17.64
CA TYR A 252 7.95 -18.99 -16.41
C TYR A 252 7.38 -20.36 -16.71
N LEU A 253 7.81 -21.37 -15.95
CA LEU A 253 7.40 -22.76 -16.18
C LEU A 253 6.77 -23.36 -14.94
N THR A 254 5.76 -24.19 -15.15
CA THR A 254 5.13 -24.91 -14.04
C THR A 254 4.50 -26.23 -14.48
N GLY A 255 4.20 -27.10 -13.52
CA GLY A 255 3.50 -28.34 -13.77
C GLY A 255 3.50 -29.29 -12.57
N HIS A 256 2.56 -30.23 -12.59
CA HIS A 256 2.45 -31.31 -11.61
C HIS A 256 2.82 -32.66 -12.22
N SER A 257 3.45 -33.55 -11.44
CA SER A 257 3.76 -34.93 -11.85
C SER A 257 4.55 -34.98 -13.18
N LEU A 258 4.09 -35.74 -14.18
CA LEU A 258 4.67 -35.77 -15.53
C LEU A 258 4.72 -34.38 -16.20
N GLY A 259 3.76 -33.50 -15.91
CA GLY A 259 3.79 -32.11 -16.39
C GLY A 259 4.99 -31.36 -15.81
N GLY A 260 5.25 -31.50 -14.52
CA GLY A 260 6.43 -30.92 -13.87
C GLY A 260 7.75 -31.50 -14.42
N TYR A 261 7.78 -32.80 -14.73
CA TYR A 261 8.92 -33.41 -15.44
C TYR A 261 9.15 -32.75 -16.81
N LEU A 262 8.09 -32.52 -17.60
CA LEU A 262 8.20 -31.87 -18.91
C LEU A 262 8.66 -30.42 -18.78
N ALA A 263 8.21 -29.69 -17.76
CA ALA A 263 8.66 -28.33 -17.46
C ALA A 263 10.17 -28.28 -17.18
N GLU A 264 10.66 -29.15 -16.30
CA GLU A 264 12.10 -29.29 -15.99
C GLU A 264 12.90 -29.72 -17.21
N TYR A 265 12.40 -30.69 -17.97
CA TYR A 265 13.06 -31.14 -19.20
C TYR A 265 13.18 -29.99 -20.21
N PHE A 266 12.11 -29.21 -20.38
CA PHE A 266 12.09 -28.07 -21.29
C PHE A 266 13.04 -26.97 -20.85
N ALA A 267 13.06 -26.65 -19.55
CA ALA A 267 14.01 -25.72 -18.95
C ALA A 267 15.45 -26.16 -19.24
N ALA A 268 15.76 -27.42 -18.91
CA ALA A 268 17.10 -28.00 -18.99
C ALA A 268 17.63 -28.16 -20.42
N THR A 269 16.75 -28.25 -21.44
CA THR A 269 17.17 -28.54 -22.83
C THR A 269 16.97 -27.39 -23.80
N LYS A 270 15.91 -26.58 -23.64
CA LYS A 270 15.53 -25.53 -24.61
C LYS A 270 15.73 -24.13 -24.06
N LEU A 271 15.61 -23.93 -22.74
CA LEU A 271 15.59 -22.59 -22.13
C LEU A 271 16.78 -22.27 -21.21
N MET A 272 17.66 -23.23 -20.92
CA MET A 272 18.77 -23.08 -19.96
C MET A 272 19.59 -21.79 -20.18
N TYR A 273 19.80 -21.43 -21.45
CA TYR A 273 20.56 -20.23 -21.85
C TYR A 273 19.70 -19.14 -22.47
N ASP A 274 18.37 -19.28 -22.45
CA ASP A 274 17.47 -18.24 -22.92
C ASP A 274 17.37 -17.16 -21.84
N PRO A 275 17.80 -15.90 -22.11
CA PRO A 275 17.74 -14.83 -21.12
C PRO A 275 16.30 -14.45 -20.73
N ARG A 276 15.30 -14.87 -21.52
CA ARG A 276 13.89 -14.66 -21.21
C ARG A 276 13.38 -15.64 -20.16
N PHE A 277 14.08 -16.76 -19.93
CA PHE A 277 13.68 -17.73 -18.90
C PHE A 277 14.05 -17.23 -17.52
N VAL A 278 13.03 -16.81 -16.77
CA VAL A 278 13.17 -16.19 -15.46
C VAL A 278 13.31 -17.26 -14.39
N ARG A 279 12.26 -18.07 -14.19
CA ARG A 279 12.22 -19.17 -13.21
C ARG A 279 11.06 -20.14 -13.45
N GLY A 280 10.97 -21.21 -12.68
CA GLY A 280 9.82 -22.10 -12.64
C GLY A 280 9.69 -22.86 -11.31
N ALA A 281 8.52 -23.45 -11.10
CA ALA A 281 8.23 -24.27 -9.93
C ALA A 281 7.42 -25.50 -10.33
N VAL A 282 7.78 -26.67 -9.79
CA VAL A 282 7.17 -27.94 -10.15
C VAL A 282 6.71 -28.72 -8.92
N PHE A 283 5.59 -29.41 -9.05
CA PHE A 283 4.84 -29.98 -7.92
C PHE A 283 4.73 -31.51 -8.05
N ASN A 284 5.20 -32.25 -7.05
CA ASN A 284 5.34 -33.72 -7.10
C ASN A 284 5.98 -34.25 -8.40
N ALA A 285 6.90 -33.47 -8.98
CA ALA A 285 7.56 -33.84 -10.22
C ALA A 285 8.66 -34.88 -9.93
N PRO A 286 8.72 -35.99 -10.68
CA PRO A 286 9.83 -36.92 -10.59
C PRO A 286 11.08 -36.27 -11.21
N GLY A 287 12.27 -36.62 -10.70
CA GLY A 287 13.52 -36.07 -11.22
C GLY A 287 14.09 -36.86 -12.41
N ILE A 288 14.89 -36.17 -13.22
CA ILE A 288 15.42 -36.70 -14.47
C ILE A 288 16.67 -37.55 -14.19
N LYS A 289 16.58 -38.88 -14.40
CA LYS A 289 17.71 -39.80 -14.22
C LYS A 289 18.34 -40.24 -15.54
N ASP A 290 19.66 -40.42 -15.52
CA ASP A 290 20.44 -41.06 -16.60
C ASP A 290 20.77 -42.54 -16.25
N SER A 291 19.92 -43.52 -16.63
CA SER A 291 20.22 -44.98 -16.81
C SER A 291 18.94 -45.82 -17.00
N TRP A 292 18.79 -46.77 -17.94
CA TRP A 292 19.67 -47.93 -18.26
C TRP A 292 19.93 -48.23 -19.78
N SER A 293 21.21 -48.53 -20.08
CA SER A 293 21.78 -49.67 -20.85
C SER A 293 21.25 -50.15 -22.23
N TRP A 294 20.20 -49.60 -22.83
CA TRP A 294 19.90 -49.86 -24.26
C TRP A 294 19.08 -48.75 -24.95
N ILE A 295 18.55 -47.78 -24.19
CA ILE A 295 17.88 -46.55 -24.68
C ILE A 295 18.79 -45.31 -24.53
N SER A 296 19.97 -45.47 -23.93
CA SER A 296 20.97 -44.41 -23.63
C SER A 296 21.71 -43.85 -24.85
N GLY A 297 21.01 -43.59 -25.96
CA GLY A 297 21.58 -43.06 -27.19
C GLY A 297 21.23 -41.61 -27.50
N LYS A 298 20.23 -41.01 -26.84
CA LYS A 298 19.83 -39.61 -27.11
C LYS A 298 20.58 -38.66 -26.18
N LEU A 299 21.56 -37.96 -26.76
CA LEU A 299 22.35 -36.92 -26.12
C LEU A 299 21.50 -35.90 -25.34
N GLU A 300 20.34 -35.51 -25.89
CA GLU A 300 19.41 -34.54 -25.29
C GLU A 300 18.89 -34.97 -23.91
N HIS A 301 18.58 -36.26 -23.69
CA HIS A 301 18.09 -36.74 -22.39
C HIS A 301 19.17 -36.76 -21.32
N ARG A 302 20.40 -37.13 -21.70
CA ARG A 302 21.54 -37.03 -20.79
C ARG A 302 21.78 -35.58 -20.40
N LEU A 303 21.76 -34.66 -21.38
CA LEU A 303 21.88 -33.23 -21.12
C LEU A 303 20.75 -32.73 -20.21
N ALA A 304 19.51 -33.16 -20.41
CA ALA A 304 18.40 -32.81 -19.52
C ALA A 304 18.64 -33.24 -18.06
N ALA A 305 19.17 -34.45 -17.85
CA ALA A 305 19.47 -34.98 -16.52
C ALA A 305 20.66 -34.25 -15.85
N GLU A 306 21.65 -33.80 -16.63
CA GLU A 306 22.79 -33.03 -16.13
C GLU A 306 22.39 -31.57 -15.86
N ASN A 307 21.71 -30.93 -16.80
CA ASN A 307 21.31 -29.53 -16.73
C ASN A 307 20.21 -29.27 -15.70
N SER A 308 19.27 -30.19 -15.49
CA SER A 308 18.27 -30.03 -14.41
C SER A 308 18.91 -29.99 -13.01
N LYS A 309 20.02 -30.71 -12.79
CA LYS A 309 20.82 -30.60 -11.54
C LYS A 309 21.55 -29.27 -11.44
N ILE A 310 21.88 -28.64 -12.55
CA ILE A 310 22.48 -27.30 -12.57
C ILE A 310 21.39 -26.28 -12.25
N LEU A 311 20.26 -26.32 -12.95
CA LEU A 311 19.11 -25.45 -12.71
C LEU A 311 18.59 -25.53 -11.26
N SER A 312 18.55 -26.72 -10.66
CA SER A 312 18.18 -26.91 -9.25
C SER A 312 19.12 -26.21 -8.26
N LYS A 313 20.31 -25.79 -8.70
CA LYS A 313 21.32 -25.09 -7.87
C LYS A 313 21.51 -23.64 -8.29
N GLU A 314 20.98 -23.25 -9.45
CA GLU A 314 20.98 -21.85 -9.86
C GLU A 314 19.95 -21.09 -9.05
N PHE A 315 20.31 -19.87 -8.67
CA PHE A 315 19.44 -18.98 -7.91
C PHE A 315 18.91 -17.85 -8.78
N TYR A 316 17.69 -17.44 -8.49
CA TYR A 316 17.02 -16.22 -8.92
C TYR A 316 16.92 -15.30 -7.71
N THR A 317 17.33 -14.05 -7.87
CA THR A 317 17.13 -13.04 -6.82
C THR A 317 15.78 -12.40 -7.07
N ASN A 318 14.82 -12.65 -6.19
CA ASN A 318 13.58 -11.90 -6.12
C ASN A 318 13.78 -10.71 -5.19
N ASP A 319 13.74 -9.52 -5.77
CA ASP A 319 13.84 -8.27 -5.03
C ASP A 319 12.70 -7.30 -5.36
N ALA A 320 11.56 -7.82 -5.84
CA ALA A 320 10.37 -7.02 -6.19
C ALA A 320 9.88 -6.17 -5.00
N ASP A 321 9.74 -6.79 -3.82
CA ASP A 321 9.43 -6.06 -2.58
C ASP A 321 10.70 -5.40 -2.00
N SER A 322 10.77 -4.07 -2.03
CA SER A 322 11.90 -3.30 -1.50
C SER A 322 12.22 -3.52 -0.02
N ARG A 323 11.29 -4.10 0.76
CA ARG A 323 11.49 -4.42 2.19
C ARG A 323 12.27 -5.72 2.39
N VAL A 324 12.30 -6.58 1.38
CA VAL A 324 12.84 -7.94 1.48
C VAL A 324 13.51 -8.36 0.18
N THR A 325 14.72 -8.90 0.26
CA THR A 325 15.31 -9.65 -0.86
C THR A 325 15.28 -11.15 -0.54
N ILE A 326 14.75 -11.94 -1.47
CA ILE A 326 14.61 -13.39 -1.36
C ILE A 326 15.50 -14.04 -2.42
N LEU A 327 16.34 -14.98 -1.99
CA LEU A 327 17.09 -15.83 -2.90
C LEU A 327 16.30 -17.12 -3.15
N GLU A 328 15.75 -17.25 -4.36
CA GLU A 328 14.95 -18.40 -4.79
C GLU A 328 15.74 -19.28 -5.77
N HIS A 329 15.31 -20.51 -6.00
CA HIS A 329 15.88 -21.34 -7.06
C HIS A 329 15.29 -21.00 -8.43
N LYS A 330 16.12 -21.05 -9.47
CA LYS A 330 15.66 -20.84 -10.85
C LYS A 330 14.63 -21.89 -11.29
N MET A 331 14.77 -23.12 -10.82
CA MET A 331 13.72 -24.14 -10.89
C MET A 331 13.52 -24.73 -9.50
N GLN A 332 12.39 -24.44 -8.86
CA GLN A 332 12.06 -24.92 -7.52
C GLN A 332 11.20 -26.19 -7.58
N SER A 333 11.59 -27.23 -6.86
CA SER A 333 10.83 -28.48 -6.77
C SER A 333 10.12 -28.57 -5.42
N TYR A 334 8.83 -28.88 -5.43
CA TYR A 334 7.99 -29.13 -4.26
C TYR A 334 7.45 -30.55 -4.29
N ALA A 335 7.50 -31.27 -3.18
CA ALA A 335 6.99 -32.64 -3.08
C ALA A 335 6.30 -32.93 -1.75
N ILE A 336 5.33 -33.85 -1.79
CA ILE A 336 4.62 -34.33 -0.61
C ILE A 336 5.31 -35.58 -0.06
N HIS A 337 5.54 -35.64 1.25
CA HIS A 337 6.11 -36.82 1.89
C HIS A 337 5.28 -38.08 1.60
N LYS A 338 6.00 -39.17 1.28
CA LYS A 338 5.46 -40.48 0.88
C LYS A 338 4.81 -40.51 -0.50
N ASP A 339 4.94 -39.42 -1.27
CA ASP A 339 4.59 -39.42 -2.68
C ASP A 339 5.51 -40.33 -3.48
N THR A 340 4.98 -41.30 -4.21
CA THR A 340 5.78 -42.29 -4.94
C THR A 340 6.49 -41.71 -6.15
N VAL A 341 5.86 -40.73 -6.83
CA VAL A 341 6.38 -40.12 -8.05
C VAL A 341 7.37 -39.00 -7.73
N GLY A 342 7.02 -38.05 -6.86
CA GLY A 342 7.91 -36.98 -6.43
C GLY A 342 9.14 -37.49 -5.66
N SER A 343 9.06 -38.67 -5.04
CA SER A 343 10.23 -39.33 -4.44
C SER A 343 11.15 -40.02 -5.46
N LEU A 344 10.74 -40.12 -6.72
CA LEU A 344 11.48 -40.81 -7.76
C LEU A 344 12.57 -39.89 -8.32
N TYR A 345 13.81 -40.14 -7.89
CA TYR A 345 15.01 -39.38 -8.30
C TYR A 345 14.89 -37.86 -8.09
N TYR A 346 14.30 -37.45 -6.97
CA TYR A 346 14.06 -36.05 -6.60
C TYR A 346 15.24 -35.10 -6.88
N TYR A 347 14.90 -33.83 -7.14
CA TYR A 347 15.88 -32.79 -7.42
C TYR A 347 16.63 -32.39 -6.14
N PRO A 348 17.91 -31.99 -6.23
CA PRO A 348 18.69 -31.60 -5.05
C PRO A 348 18.06 -30.53 -4.15
N ASN A 349 17.24 -29.64 -4.73
CA ASN A 349 16.53 -28.57 -4.04
C ASN A 349 15.05 -28.87 -3.77
N THR A 350 14.62 -30.14 -3.88
CA THR A 350 13.23 -30.51 -3.60
C THR A 350 12.90 -30.20 -2.14
N GLN A 351 11.89 -29.33 -1.96
CA GLN A 351 11.32 -29.01 -0.67
C GLN A 351 10.14 -29.92 -0.36
N TRP A 352 10.10 -30.42 0.88
CA TRP A 352 9.18 -31.48 1.28
C TRP A 352 8.17 -30.96 2.29
N ALA A 353 6.89 -31.22 2.03
CA ALA A 353 5.81 -30.96 2.98
C ALA A 353 5.02 -32.22 3.27
N TYR A 354 4.35 -32.24 4.43
CA TYR A 354 3.39 -33.29 4.73
C TYR A 354 2.05 -33.00 4.04
N ALA A 355 1.37 -34.07 3.61
CA ALA A 355 0.02 -33.95 3.06
C ALA A 355 -0.89 -33.28 4.09
N VAL A 356 -1.38 -32.09 3.74
CA VAL A 356 -2.30 -31.27 4.55
C VAL A 356 -3.77 -31.62 4.27
N ASN A 357 -4.03 -32.33 3.18
CA ASN A 357 -5.33 -32.82 2.75
C ASN A 357 -5.40 -34.36 2.87
N GLY A 358 -6.60 -34.90 3.16
CA GLY A 358 -6.81 -36.33 3.48
C GLY A 358 -6.90 -37.28 2.28
N THR A 359 -6.61 -36.80 1.08
CA THR A 359 -6.55 -37.58 -0.18
C THR A 359 -5.09 -37.96 -0.46
N GLY A 360 -4.84 -38.97 -1.31
CA GLY A 360 -3.50 -39.51 -1.57
C GLY A 360 -2.37 -38.47 -1.76
N THR A 361 -1.13 -38.89 -1.55
CA THR A 361 0.05 -38.00 -1.57
C THR A 361 0.35 -37.41 -2.95
N HIS A 362 -0.06 -38.10 -4.02
CA HIS A 362 0.14 -37.69 -5.41
C HIS A 362 -1.03 -36.84 -5.93
N SER A 363 -1.16 -35.62 -5.41
CA SER A 363 -2.18 -34.68 -5.86
C SER A 363 -1.66 -33.27 -5.76
N SER A 364 -1.82 -32.49 -6.84
CA SER A 364 -1.51 -31.06 -6.88
C SER A 364 -2.37 -30.27 -5.88
N GLY A 365 -3.56 -30.78 -5.54
CA GLY A 365 -4.40 -30.19 -4.50
C GLY A 365 -3.78 -30.25 -3.10
N ASN A 366 -2.74 -31.06 -2.86
CA ASN A 366 -2.03 -31.07 -1.57
C ASN A 366 -1.24 -29.78 -1.32
N PHE A 367 -0.98 -28.97 -2.35
CA PHE A 367 -0.34 -27.65 -2.22
C PHE A 367 -1.33 -26.52 -1.92
N PHE A 368 -2.62 -26.85 -1.75
CA PHE A 368 -3.68 -25.99 -1.23
C PHE A 368 -4.17 -26.54 0.11
N GLY A 369 -3.40 -26.32 1.17
CA GLY A 369 -3.65 -26.86 2.49
C GLY A 369 -4.81 -26.20 3.22
N LYS A 370 -5.77 -27.01 3.72
CA LYS A 370 -6.84 -26.53 4.61
C LYS A 370 -6.42 -26.40 6.07
N LYS A 371 -5.26 -26.95 6.40
CA LYS A 371 -4.68 -26.92 7.75
C LYS A 371 -3.43 -26.06 7.73
N TYR A 372 -3.14 -25.46 8.87
CA TYR A 372 -1.91 -24.72 9.09
C TYR A 372 -0.68 -25.58 8.79
N SER A 373 0.23 -25.08 7.96
CA SER A 373 1.58 -25.59 7.74
C SER A 373 2.50 -24.40 7.54
N SER A 374 3.55 -24.31 8.36
CA SER A 374 4.56 -23.25 8.25
C SER A 374 5.29 -23.32 6.92
N GLU A 375 5.53 -24.52 6.40
CA GLU A 375 6.14 -24.74 5.08
C GLU A 375 5.29 -24.13 3.97
N MET A 376 4.01 -24.50 3.92
CA MET A 376 3.06 -23.98 2.92
C MET A 376 2.86 -22.48 3.04
N LYS A 377 2.83 -21.93 4.27
CA LYS A 377 2.79 -20.49 4.51
C LYS A 377 4.00 -19.81 3.89
N ASN A 378 5.21 -20.31 4.18
CA ASN A 378 6.46 -19.70 3.74
C ASN A 378 6.60 -19.73 2.21
N TRP A 379 6.18 -20.81 1.55
CA TRP A 379 6.36 -20.97 0.10
C TRP A 379 5.32 -20.21 -0.73
N PHE A 380 4.10 -20.07 -0.22
CA PHE A 380 2.96 -19.62 -1.03
C PHE A 380 2.26 -18.36 -0.49
N THR A 381 2.93 -17.61 0.38
CA THR A 381 2.52 -16.27 0.81
C THR A 381 3.35 -15.21 0.07
N VAL A 382 2.68 -14.24 -0.55
CA VAL A 382 3.33 -13.13 -1.25
C VAL A 382 2.65 -11.85 -0.82
N GLY A 383 3.38 -10.98 -0.11
CA GLY A 383 2.81 -9.79 0.49
C GLY A 383 1.51 -10.08 1.24
N TYR A 384 0.42 -9.39 0.91
CA TYR A 384 -0.89 -9.62 1.53
C TYR A 384 -1.69 -10.80 0.94
N ARG A 385 -1.23 -11.40 -0.15
CA ARG A 385 -1.84 -12.61 -0.74
C ARG A 385 -1.46 -13.82 0.10
N MET A 386 -2.39 -14.25 0.93
CA MET A 386 -2.23 -15.29 1.95
C MET A 386 -3.35 -16.33 1.81
N ASP A 387 -3.01 -17.61 2.02
CA ASP A 387 -4.05 -18.65 2.12
C ASP A 387 -4.87 -18.49 3.40
N THR A 388 -6.12 -18.92 3.33
CA THR A 388 -7.14 -18.82 4.39
C THR A 388 -6.68 -19.30 5.78
N PRO A 389 -5.86 -20.36 5.93
CA PRO A 389 -5.35 -20.74 7.26
C PRO A 389 -4.41 -19.72 7.92
N TYR A 390 -3.90 -18.74 7.16
CA TYR A 390 -2.89 -17.78 7.60
C TYR A 390 -3.43 -16.34 7.69
N VAL A 391 -4.59 -16.04 7.08
CA VAL A 391 -5.13 -14.66 7.02
C VAL A 391 -5.50 -14.08 8.39
N SER A 392 -5.69 -14.92 9.40
CA SER A 392 -6.02 -14.52 10.77
C SER A 392 -4.82 -14.54 11.71
N GLU A 393 -3.61 -14.74 11.20
CA GLU A 393 -2.40 -14.59 12.01
C GLU A 393 -2.19 -13.12 12.39
N ASP A 394 -1.65 -12.92 13.58
CA ASP A 394 -1.32 -11.64 14.21
C ASP A 394 0.00 -11.91 14.95
N ALA A 395 1.12 -11.76 14.24
CA ALA A 395 2.42 -12.23 14.69
C ALA A 395 2.95 -11.45 15.90
N ASP A 396 2.69 -10.15 15.95
CA ASP A 396 3.11 -9.25 17.02
C ASP A 396 2.05 -9.06 18.14
N HIS A 397 0.89 -9.72 17.99
CA HIS A 397 -0.21 -9.80 18.96
C HIS A 397 -0.79 -8.43 19.31
N ASP A 398 -0.84 -7.56 18.33
CA ASP A 398 -1.12 -6.15 18.49
C ASP A 398 -2.60 -5.80 18.20
N GLY A 399 -3.36 -6.82 17.76
CA GLY A 399 -4.78 -6.78 17.43
C GLY A 399 -5.08 -6.56 15.94
N PHE A 400 -4.05 -6.42 15.09
CA PHE A 400 -4.14 -6.32 13.64
C PHE A 400 -3.62 -7.61 13.00
N GLY A 401 -4.32 -8.10 11.98
CA GLY A 401 -3.90 -9.34 11.31
C GLY A 401 -2.78 -9.09 10.29
N ASP A 402 -1.83 -10.01 10.17
CA ASP A 402 -0.67 -9.93 9.26
C ASP A 402 -1.08 -9.58 7.82
N GLN A 403 -2.16 -10.19 7.32
CA GLN A 403 -2.66 -9.92 5.96
C GLN A 403 -3.06 -8.46 5.79
N LEU A 404 -3.81 -7.95 6.76
CA LEU A 404 -4.26 -6.57 6.78
C LEU A 404 -3.05 -5.64 6.82
N GLU A 405 -2.13 -5.88 7.74
CA GLU A 405 -0.94 -5.06 7.93
C GLU A 405 -0.06 -4.99 6.68
N LYS A 406 0.15 -6.14 6.01
CA LYS A 406 0.86 -6.17 4.74
C LYS A 406 0.11 -5.39 3.64
N ALA A 407 -1.22 -5.42 3.62
CA ALA A 407 -2.04 -4.70 2.65
C ALA A 407 -2.04 -3.18 2.88
N ILE A 408 -1.96 -2.73 4.14
CA ILE A 408 -1.83 -1.30 4.47
C ILE A 408 -0.37 -0.84 4.52
N GLY A 409 0.56 -1.79 4.47
CA GLY A 409 1.99 -1.54 4.44
C GLY A 409 2.61 -1.19 5.78
N THR A 410 1.98 -1.60 6.87
CA THR A 410 2.60 -1.63 8.18
C THR A 410 3.49 -2.88 8.32
N ASN A 411 4.36 -2.87 9.32
CA ASN A 411 5.24 -3.98 9.66
C ASN A 411 4.55 -4.94 10.65
N TYR A 412 4.06 -6.06 10.13
CA TYR A 412 3.37 -7.12 10.89
C TYR A 412 4.20 -7.82 12.00
N MET A 413 5.47 -7.46 12.14
CA MET A 413 6.37 -7.96 13.19
C MET A 413 6.66 -6.90 14.26
N ASP A 414 6.09 -5.69 14.14
CA ASP A 414 6.29 -4.59 15.08
C ASP A 414 4.96 -4.05 15.58
N SER A 415 4.62 -4.42 16.82
CA SER A 415 3.36 -4.01 17.48
C SER A 415 3.15 -2.48 17.60
N ASN A 416 4.17 -1.66 17.34
CA ASN A 416 4.06 -0.21 17.27
C ASN A 416 3.72 0.31 15.87
N SER A 417 3.91 -0.51 14.84
CA SER A 417 3.60 -0.23 13.45
C SER A 417 2.11 -0.49 13.18
N LYS A 418 1.23 0.31 13.80
CA LYS A 418 -0.22 0.19 13.62
C LYS A 418 -0.76 1.17 12.58
N PRO A 419 -1.87 0.85 11.87
CA PRO A 419 -2.64 1.87 11.17
C PRO A 419 -3.15 2.93 12.16
N THR A 420 -3.02 4.20 11.80
CA THR A 420 -3.49 5.33 12.62
C THR A 420 -4.81 5.90 12.08
N LEU A 421 -5.71 6.32 12.97
CA LEU A 421 -7.03 6.87 12.64
C LEU A 421 -6.92 8.08 11.70
N ASN A 422 -5.91 8.94 11.89
CA ASN A 422 -5.68 10.11 11.02
C ASN A 422 -5.45 9.76 9.53
N ALA A 423 -5.12 8.51 9.19
CA ALA A 423 -4.99 8.06 7.81
C ALA A 423 -6.36 7.90 7.12
N PHE A 424 -7.40 7.64 7.90
CA PHE A 424 -8.74 7.35 7.37
C PHE A 424 -9.74 8.48 7.62
N TYR A 425 -9.49 9.31 8.63
CA TYR A 425 -10.31 10.48 8.92
C TYR A 425 -9.86 11.67 8.05
N LYS A 426 -10.75 12.12 7.17
CA LYS A 426 -10.59 13.35 6.39
C LYS A 426 -11.33 14.48 7.09
N VAL A 427 -10.59 15.29 7.82
CA VAL A 427 -11.11 16.46 8.52
C VAL A 427 -10.94 17.69 7.65
N LYS A 428 -12.02 18.45 7.42
CA LYS A 428 -12.00 19.67 6.61
C LYS A 428 -12.92 20.76 7.13
N ASN A 429 -12.56 22.00 6.84
CA ASN A 429 -13.45 23.13 6.98
C ASN A 429 -14.47 23.15 5.81
N THR A 430 -15.75 23.37 6.13
CA THR A 430 -16.86 23.47 5.17
C THR A 430 -17.34 24.89 4.90
N GLY A 431 -16.80 25.89 5.61
CA GLY A 431 -17.08 27.30 5.34
C GLY A 431 -16.86 28.24 6.52
N ASN A 432 -17.48 29.42 6.44
CA ASN A 432 -17.32 30.46 7.44
C ASN A 432 -18.44 30.37 8.49
N VAL A 433 -18.11 30.71 9.74
CA VAL A 433 -19.11 31.04 10.76
C VAL A 433 -19.47 32.50 10.61
N VAL A 434 -20.76 32.81 10.54
CA VAL A 434 -21.25 34.19 10.44
C VAL A 434 -22.12 34.48 11.65
N VAL A 435 -21.73 35.47 12.45
CA VAL A 435 -22.45 35.86 13.67
C VAL A 435 -22.73 37.37 13.67
N PRO A 436 -23.84 37.82 14.26
CA PRO A 436 -24.12 39.25 14.39
C PRO A 436 -23.03 39.99 15.18
N THR A 437 -22.70 39.45 16.37
CA THR A 437 -21.75 40.03 17.31
C THR A 437 -20.84 38.96 17.93
N PHE A 438 -19.80 39.39 18.65
CA PHE A 438 -18.94 38.46 19.40
C PHE A 438 -19.70 37.64 20.45
N SER A 439 -20.73 38.21 21.10
CA SER A 439 -21.51 37.47 22.11
C SER A 439 -22.32 36.30 21.54
N ASP A 440 -22.54 36.27 20.23
CA ASP A 440 -23.22 35.18 19.55
C ASP A 440 -22.26 34.05 19.14
N LEU A 441 -20.95 34.30 19.17
CA LEU A 441 -19.94 33.30 18.86
C LEU A 441 -19.89 32.24 19.96
N ASN A 442 -20.04 30.99 19.55
CA ASN A 442 -19.92 29.84 20.43
C ASN A 442 -19.25 28.68 19.68
N THR A 443 -18.71 27.74 20.45
CA THR A 443 -17.98 26.57 19.95
C THR A 443 -18.83 25.62 19.10
N TYR A 444 -20.15 25.57 19.34
CA TYR A 444 -21.06 24.75 18.56
C TYR A 444 -21.12 25.19 17.08
N LEU A 445 -21.24 26.50 16.83
CA LEU A 445 -21.22 27.05 15.46
C LEU A 445 -19.90 26.77 14.73
N ILE A 446 -18.78 26.75 15.45
CA ILE A 446 -17.46 26.42 14.90
C ILE A 446 -17.42 24.95 14.51
N ASN A 447 -17.90 24.06 15.40
CA ASN A 447 -17.91 22.63 15.15
C ASN A 447 -18.82 22.24 13.99
N GLU A 448 -19.94 22.95 13.76
CA GLU A 448 -20.78 22.76 12.56
C GLU A 448 -20.02 23.00 11.24
N LYS A 449 -18.91 23.74 11.27
CA LYS A 449 -18.07 23.96 10.07
C LYS A 449 -16.98 22.93 9.89
N ILE A 450 -16.76 22.05 10.86
CA ILE A 450 -15.78 20.97 10.76
C ILE A 450 -16.52 19.71 10.31
N SER A 451 -16.22 19.26 9.09
CA SER A 451 -16.69 17.99 8.56
C SER A 451 -15.63 16.93 8.75
N VAL A 452 -16.11 15.75 9.14
CA VAL A 452 -15.32 14.54 9.29
C VAL A 452 -15.87 13.53 8.30
N ASP A 453 -15.10 13.26 7.26
CA ASP A 453 -15.39 12.21 6.28
C ASP A 453 -14.42 11.03 6.50
N PHE A 454 -14.82 9.85 6.06
CA PHE A 454 -13.94 8.67 6.06
C PHE A 454 -13.37 8.44 4.66
N ASP A 455 -12.15 7.93 4.57
CA ASP A 455 -11.61 7.40 3.32
C ASP A 455 -12.51 6.27 2.80
N PRO A 456 -12.76 6.13 1.48
CA PRO A 456 -13.55 5.02 0.95
C PRO A 456 -13.10 3.63 1.40
N GLN A 457 -11.80 3.45 1.70
CA GLN A 457 -11.27 2.18 2.20
C GLN A 457 -11.60 1.93 3.68
N TYR A 458 -12.06 2.94 4.42
CA TYR A 458 -12.43 2.82 5.85
C TYR A 458 -13.43 1.70 6.13
N GLU A 459 -14.47 1.54 5.32
CA GLU A 459 -15.50 0.52 5.57
C GLU A 459 -14.99 -0.91 5.36
N TYR A 460 -13.97 -1.10 4.53
CA TYR A 460 -13.28 -2.37 4.39
C TYR A 460 -12.48 -2.68 5.66
N TYR A 461 -11.67 -1.71 6.12
CA TYR A 461 -10.80 -1.88 7.28
C TYR A 461 -11.53 -1.94 8.62
N LYS A 462 -12.62 -1.17 8.79
CA LYS A 462 -13.50 -1.20 9.97
C LYS A 462 -14.05 -2.58 10.29
N LYS A 463 -14.27 -3.42 9.28
CA LYS A 463 -14.74 -4.80 9.50
C LYS A 463 -13.65 -5.72 10.03
N GLN A 464 -12.39 -5.40 9.75
CA GLN A 464 -11.22 -6.22 10.09
C GLN A 464 -10.55 -5.76 11.38
N ILE A 465 -10.75 -4.49 11.79
CA ILE A 465 -10.15 -3.91 12.99
C ILE A 465 -11.23 -3.62 14.04
N PRO A 466 -11.34 -4.40 15.12
CA PRO A 466 -12.38 -4.22 16.14
C PRO A 466 -12.33 -2.87 16.87
N THR A 467 -11.13 -2.29 17.04
CA THR A 467 -10.90 -1.00 17.69
C THR A 467 -11.26 0.21 16.82
N PHE A 468 -11.54 -0.03 15.54
CA PHE A 468 -11.75 0.97 14.51
C PHE A 468 -13.24 1.30 14.36
N GLN A 469 -13.86 1.69 15.48
CA GLN A 469 -15.24 2.20 15.49
C GLN A 469 -15.22 3.73 15.44
N PRO A 470 -16.24 4.38 14.83
CA PRO A 470 -16.36 5.82 14.88
C PRO A 470 -16.37 6.28 16.34
N VAL A 471 -15.29 6.92 16.75
CA VAL A 471 -15.13 7.50 18.08
C VAL A 471 -15.40 8.99 18.01
N GLU A 472 -15.94 9.55 19.08
CA GLU A 472 -16.12 10.98 19.20
C GLU A 472 -14.74 11.65 19.20
N LEU A 473 -14.47 12.45 18.16
CA LEU A 473 -13.24 13.22 18.06
C LEU A 473 -13.23 14.31 19.12
N LYS A 474 -12.05 14.62 19.65
CA LYS A 474 -11.87 15.70 20.60
C LYS A 474 -11.45 16.98 19.88
N TYR A 475 -12.10 18.09 20.21
CA TYR A 475 -11.81 19.40 19.64
C TYR A 475 -11.18 20.29 20.71
N GLU A 476 -9.94 20.73 20.48
CA GLU A 476 -9.22 21.68 21.29
C GLU A 476 -9.09 23.01 20.53
N TYR A 477 -9.47 24.13 21.14
CA TYR A 477 -9.38 25.44 20.50
C TYR A 477 -8.09 26.12 20.90
N LEU A 478 -7.17 26.27 19.96
CA LEU A 478 -5.82 26.79 20.23
C LEU A 478 -5.81 28.30 20.49
N ASN A 479 -6.78 29.03 19.93
CA ASN A 479 -6.82 30.49 19.98
C ASN A 479 -8.25 31.07 20.14
N TYR A 480 -9.15 30.36 20.83
CA TYR A 480 -10.52 30.85 21.03
C TYR A 480 -10.53 32.18 21.84
N PRO A 481 -11.00 33.30 21.27
CA PRO A 481 -10.91 34.58 21.94
C PRO A 481 -11.94 34.71 23.07
N GLN A 482 -11.54 35.32 24.18
CA GLN A 482 -12.45 35.69 25.28
C GLN A 482 -13.16 37.03 25.02
N SER A 483 -12.59 37.87 24.18
CA SER A 483 -13.18 39.13 23.71
C SER A 483 -12.58 39.50 22.37
N VAL A 484 -13.31 40.29 21.58
CA VAL A 484 -12.86 40.84 20.31
C VAL A 484 -13.22 42.32 20.27
N ALA A 485 -12.32 43.16 19.78
CA ALA A 485 -12.60 44.59 19.63
C ALA A 485 -13.73 44.80 18.62
N GLY A 486 -14.67 45.71 18.91
CA GLY A 486 -15.91 45.86 18.13
C GLY A 486 -15.73 46.29 16.67
N ASN A 487 -14.52 46.70 16.27
CA ASN A 487 -14.15 47.04 14.90
C ASN A 487 -13.55 45.87 14.10
N VAL A 488 -13.29 44.73 14.73
CA VAL A 488 -12.74 43.54 14.06
C VAL A 488 -13.85 42.84 13.28
N GLU A 489 -13.68 42.75 11.98
CA GLU A 489 -14.69 42.17 11.08
C GLU A 489 -14.62 40.64 10.99
N SER A 490 -13.45 40.07 11.23
CA SER A 490 -13.25 38.63 11.16
C SER A 490 -12.06 38.16 12.00
N ILE A 491 -12.12 36.91 12.43
CA ILE A 491 -11.00 36.19 13.06
C ILE A 491 -10.88 34.80 12.42
N ILE A 492 -9.76 34.12 12.68
CA ILE A 492 -9.59 32.70 12.37
C ILE A 492 -9.47 31.96 13.70
N VAL A 493 -10.37 31.03 13.94
CA VAL A 493 -10.27 30.11 15.09
C VAL A 493 -9.61 28.81 14.61
N GLN A 494 -8.51 28.45 15.23
CA GLN A 494 -7.77 27.22 15.00
C GLN A 494 -8.30 26.14 15.92
N VAL A 495 -8.83 25.08 15.33
CA VAL A 495 -9.35 23.92 16.05
C VAL A 495 -8.42 22.75 15.80
N LYS A 496 -7.80 22.26 16.87
CA LYS A 496 -7.02 21.03 16.88
C LYS A 496 -7.99 19.86 17.11
N VAL A 497 -8.01 18.94 16.14
CA VAL A 497 -8.83 17.73 16.17
C VAL A 497 -7.92 16.58 16.57
N ASP A 498 -8.17 16.04 17.76
CA ASP A 498 -7.40 14.95 18.36
C ASP A 498 -8.09 13.60 18.13
N PHE A 499 -7.29 12.62 17.75
CA PHE A 499 -7.72 11.25 17.52
C PHE A 499 -7.54 10.40 18.79
N PRO A 500 -8.51 9.55 19.16
CA PRO A 500 -8.44 8.75 20.38
C PRO A 500 -7.34 7.68 20.42
N ASP A 501 -6.80 7.30 19.27
CA ASP A 501 -5.65 6.40 19.15
C ASP A 501 -4.30 7.09 19.41
N GLY A 502 -4.30 8.41 19.67
CA GLY A 502 -3.09 9.20 19.89
C GLY A 502 -2.35 9.56 18.60
N SER A 503 -2.94 9.30 17.43
CA SER A 503 -2.37 9.70 16.15
C SER A 503 -2.31 11.23 15.98
N LYS A 504 -1.49 11.68 15.03
CA LYS A 504 -1.19 13.10 14.82
C LYS A 504 -2.46 13.91 14.58
N SER A 505 -2.68 14.91 15.43
CA SER A 505 -3.83 15.80 15.35
C SER A 505 -3.87 16.59 14.05
N VAL A 506 -5.08 16.93 13.59
CA VAL A 506 -5.29 17.83 12.44
C VAL A 506 -5.68 19.21 12.95
N ILE A 507 -5.06 20.26 12.41
CA ILE A 507 -5.45 21.65 12.71
C ILE A 507 -6.34 22.16 11.58
N VAL A 508 -7.52 22.66 11.95
CA VAL A 508 -8.50 23.24 11.03
C VAL A 508 -8.64 24.72 11.33
N ASP A 509 -8.42 25.54 10.30
CA ASP A 509 -8.68 26.98 10.36
C ASP A 509 -10.15 27.25 10.01
N VAL A 510 -10.91 27.80 10.96
CA VAL A 510 -12.32 28.16 10.79
C VAL A 510 -12.48 29.69 10.83
N PRO A 511 -12.73 30.34 9.69
CA PRO A 511 -13.00 31.77 9.64
C PRO A 511 -14.33 32.11 10.32
N VAL A 512 -14.33 33.18 11.11
CA VAL A 512 -15.51 33.75 11.75
C VAL A 512 -15.67 35.19 11.30
N GLU A 513 -16.87 35.57 10.83
CA GLU A 513 -17.21 36.94 10.42
C GLU A 513 -18.23 37.58 11.36
N PHE A 514 -17.96 38.82 11.78
CA PHE A 514 -18.82 39.64 12.65
C PHE A 514 -19.60 40.67 11.83
N GLN A 515 -20.90 40.41 11.61
CA GLN A 515 -21.73 41.21 10.70
C GLN A 515 -21.90 42.66 11.15
N GLN A 516 -22.02 42.91 12.46
CA GLN A 516 -22.18 44.28 12.96
C GLN A 516 -20.94 45.14 12.70
N ALA A 517 -19.73 44.61 12.96
CA ALA A 517 -18.48 45.31 12.73
C ALA A 517 -18.30 45.63 11.24
N LYS A 518 -18.52 44.63 10.38
CA LYS A 518 -18.47 44.78 8.92
C LYS A 518 -19.45 45.85 8.42
N THR A 519 -20.69 45.81 8.90
CA THR A 519 -21.72 46.81 8.53
C THR A 519 -21.36 48.21 9.03
N LEU A 520 -20.83 48.31 10.25
CA LEU A 520 -20.42 49.58 10.84
C LEU A 520 -19.27 50.21 10.04
N ASN A 521 -18.23 49.46 9.71
CA ASN A 521 -17.09 49.97 8.94
C ASN A 521 -17.51 50.40 7.54
N VAL A 522 -18.34 49.62 6.85
CA VAL A 522 -18.94 50.03 5.56
C VAL A 522 -19.75 51.33 5.70
N ALA A 523 -20.48 51.52 6.80
CA ALA A 523 -21.21 52.76 7.06
C ALA A 523 -20.27 53.95 7.36
N LYS A 524 -19.18 53.72 8.11
CA LYS A 524 -18.13 54.72 8.38
C LYS A 524 -17.55 55.22 7.08
N ASP A 525 -17.10 54.33 6.21
CA ASP A 525 -16.48 54.68 4.93
C ASP A 525 -17.41 55.53 4.06
N LYS A 526 -18.68 55.10 3.92
CA LYS A 526 -19.68 55.87 3.16
C LYS A 526 -19.93 57.27 3.71
N ILE A 527 -19.88 57.43 5.03
CA ILE A 527 -20.10 58.75 5.65
C ILE A 527 -18.86 59.62 5.52
N LYS A 528 -17.65 59.06 5.65
CA LYS A 528 -16.40 59.78 5.36
C LYS A 528 -16.39 60.29 3.93
N ASP A 529 -16.71 59.44 2.96
CA ASP A 529 -16.85 59.83 1.55
C ASP A 529 -17.83 60.99 1.37
N ARG A 530 -18.95 60.96 2.12
CA ARG A 530 -19.95 62.03 2.08
C ARG A 530 -19.42 63.34 2.66
N ILE A 531 -18.70 63.29 3.78
CA ILE A 531 -18.08 64.46 4.42
C ILE A 531 -17.01 65.07 3.51
N ASP A 532 -16.20 64.22 2.86
CA ASP A 532 -15.16 64.66 1.94
C ASP A 532 -15.74 65.40 0.73
N GLN A 533 -16.96 65.06 0.30
CA GLN A 533 -17.71 65.75 -0.75
C GLN A 533 -18.34 67.09 -0.34
N MET A 534 -18.40 67.44 0.95
CA MET A 534 -18.99 68.71 1.41
C MET A 534 -18.02 69.86 1.15
N LEU A 535 -18.34 70.74 0.21
CA LEU A 535 -17.45 71.84 -0.22
C LEU A 535 -17.44 73.02 0.76
N GLU A 536 -18.46 73.10 1.61
CA GLU A 536 -18.64 74.17 2.59
C GLU A 536 -17.72 73.99 3.81
N LEU A 537 -17.29 72.76 4.07
CA LEU A 537 -16.40 72.40 5.17
C LEU A 537 -14.92 72.64 4.82
N THR A 538 -14.15 73.15 5.78
CA THR A 538 -12.69 73.24 5.66
C THR A 538 -12.04 71.86 5.81
N VAL A 539 -10.77 71.75 5.38
CA VAL A 539 -9.98 70.51 5.56
C VAL A 539 -9.93 70.11 7.04
N ASP A 540 -9.64 71.05 7.95
CA ASP A 540 -9.59 70.78 9.39
C ASP A 540 -10.95 70.29 9.95
N GLN A 541 -12.06 70.82 9.43
CA GLN A 541 -13.39 70.37 9.83
C GLN A 541 -13.67 68.94 9.36
N LYS A 542 -13.32 68.61 8.11
CA LYS A 542 -13.44 67.26 7.56
C LYS A 542 -12.62 66.26 8.38
N ASP A 543 -11.36 66.59 8.64
CA ASP A 543 -10.47 65.76 9.45
C ASP A 543 -11.02 65.53 10.87
N ASN A 544 -11.62 66.56 11.48
CA ASN A 544 -12.24 66.43 12.79
C ASN A 544 -13.47 65.51 12.78
N PHE A 545 -14.32 65.59 11.76
CA PHE A 545 -15.45 64.68 11.65
C PHE A 545 -15.02 63.25 11.29
N ASN A 546 -14.00 63.09 10.43
CA ASN A 546 -13.45 61.78 10.11
C ASN A 546 -12.88 61.08 11.35
N LYS A 547 -12.22 61.83 12.26
CA LYS A 547 -11.80 61.32 13.59
C LYS A 547 -12.99 60.91 14.46
N GLN A 548 -14.04 61.73 14.52
CA GLN A 548 -15.25 61.37 15.27
C GLN A 548 -15.88 60.07 14.72
N ILE A 549 -15.96 59.93 13.38
CA ILE A 549 -16.46 58.71 12.72
C ILE A 549 -15.64 57.48 13.13
N ASP A 550 -14.31 57.61 13.19
CA ASP A 550 -13.43 56.52 13.59
C ASP A 550 -13.72 56.03 15.02
N GLU A 551 -14.09 56.93 15.93
CA GLU A 551 -14.41 56.63 17.32
C GLU A 551 -15.81 56.01 17.52
N VAL A 552 -16.71 56.10 16.53
CA VAL A 552 -18.08 55.58 16.67
C VAL A 552 -18.10 54.06 16.74
N THR A 553 -18.87 53.51 17.68
CA THR A 553 -19.04 52.06 17.90
C THR A 553 -20.45 51.56 17.54
N ASN A 554 -21.38 52.45 17.19
CA ASN A 554 -22.76 52.12 16.81
C ASN A 554 -23.22 52.96 15.61
N ILE A 555 -23.91 52.31 14.67
CA ILE A 555 -24.47 52.95 13.46
C ILE A 555 -25.36 54.16 13.77
N ARG A 556 -26.10 54.15 14.89
CA ARG A 556 -26.98 55.26 15.25
C ARG A 556 -26.20 56.57 15.45
N ASP A 557 -25.04 56.49 16.10
CA ASP A 557 -24.25 57.67 16.45
C ASP A 557 -23.51 58.21 15.21
N LEU A 558 -23.28 57.39 14.18
CA LEU A 558 -22.78 57.85 12.88
C LEU A 558 -23.75 58.83 12.20
N ALA A 559 -25.06 58.58 12.33
CA ALA A 559 -26.06 59.49 11.78
C ALA A 559 -26.03 60.86 12.48
N GLU A 560 -25.70 60.90 13.77
CA GLU A 560 -25.52 62.15 14.52
C GLU A 560 -24.28 62.91 14.04
N VAL A 561 -23.15 62.24 13.83
CA VAL A 561 -21.93 62.87 13.29
C VAL A 561 -22.18 63.47 11.90
N LEU A 562 -22.85 62.73 11.00
CA LEU A 562 -23.20 63.23 9.68
C LEU A 562 -24.13 64.46 9.76
N LYS A 563 -25.11 64.43 10.68
CA LYS A 563 -26.01 65.57 10.91
C LYS A 563 -25.22 66.80 11.39
N SER A 564 -24.30 66.64 12.33
CA SER A 564 -23.45 67.74 12.80
C SER A 564 -22.54 68.29 11.71
N ALA A 565 -22.00 67.43 10.83
CA ALA A 565 -21.25 67.88 9.66
C ALA A 565 -22.12 68.73 8.72
N GLN A 566 -23.37 68.35 8.52
CA GLN A 566 -24.30 69.07 7.67
C GLN A 566 -24.77 70.41 8.27
N GLU A 567 -24.99 70.45 9.59
CA GLU A 567 -25.27 71.69 10.31
C GLU A 567 -24.08 72.66 10.25
N GLN A 568 -22.85 72.15 10.38
CA GLN A 568 -21.64 72.96 10.28
C GLN A 568 -21.44 73.49 8.85
N ALA A 569 -21.69 72.68 7.82
CA ALA A 569 -21.65 73.09 6.42
C ALA A 569 -22.65 74.24 6.17
N ASN A 570 -23.88 74.11 6.66
CA ASN A 570 -24.90 75.15 6.55
C ASN A 570 -24.51 76.45 7.27
N LEU A 571 -23.89 76.34 8.45
CA LEU A 571 -23.41 77.49 9.21
C LEU A 571 -22.27 78.23 8.48
N ASN A 572 -21.34 77.49 7.87
CA ASN A 572 -20.26 78.07 7.07
C ASN A 572 -20.80 78.84 5.85
N LEU A 573 -21.78 78.26 5.14
CA LEU A 573 -22.45 78.93 4.01
C LEU A 573 -23.18 80.19 4.47
N LYS A 574 -23.95 80.10 5.56
CA LYS A 574 -24.66 81.25 6.13
C LYS A 574 -23.69 82.38 6.49
N THR A 575 -22.57 82.06 7.13
CA THR A 575 -21.55 83.06 7.48
C THR A 575 -21.01 83.78 6.24
N SER A 576 -20.73 83.02 5.17
CA SER A 576 -20.24 83.59 3.91
C SER A 576 -21.30 84.48 3.23
N LYS A 577 -22.59 84.10 3.30
CA LYS A 577 -23.70 84.95 2.83
C LYS A 577 -23.83 86.22 3.65
N ASP A 578 -23.78 86.13 4.98
CA ASP A 578 -23.86 87.29 5.88
C ASP A 578 -22.70 88.28 5.60
N GLU A 579 -21.49 87.77 5.31
CA GLU A 579 -20.33 88.58 4.90
C GLU A 579 -20.53 89.25 3.54
N LEU A 580 -21.02 88.52 2.53
CA LEU A 580 -21.33 89.06 1.21
C LEU A 580 -22.42 90.14 1.27
N GLU A 581 -23.46 89.92 2.08
CA GLU A 581 -24.52 90.90 2.34
C GLU A 581 -23.96 92.18 2.97
N SER A 582 -23.04 92.05 3.95
CA SER A 582 -22.34 93.19 4.54
C SER A 582 -21.53 93.98 3.51
N LEU A 583 -20.78 93.30 2.63
CA LEU A 583 -20.01 93.95 1.55
C LEU A 583 -20.91 94.69 0.55
N ILE A 584 -22.05 94.10 0.20
CA ILE A 584 -23.06 94.75 -0.65
C ILE A 584 -23.67 95.97 0.07
N ALA A 585 -23.92 95.90 1.37
CA ALA A 585 -24.44 97.03 2.15
C ALA A 585 -23.44 98.20 2.21
N GLU A 586 -22.15 97.91 2.42
CA GLU A 586 -21.07 98.91 2.40
C GLU A 586 -20.96 99.63 1.05
N SER A 587 -21.35 98.97 -0.04
CA SER A 587 -21.29 99.53 -1.39
C SER A 587 -22.05 100.87 -1.52
N VAL A 588 -23.11 101.09 -0.74
CA VAL A 588 -23.89 102.33 -0.72
C VAL A 588 -23.01 103.52 -0.31
N THR A 589 -22.09 103.30 0.62
CA THR A 589 -21.15 104.33 1.09
C THR A 589 -20.02 104.52 0.08
N VAL A 590 -19.50 103.43 -0.48
CA VAL A 590 -18.45 103.47 -1.52
C VAL A 590 -18.90 104.29 -2.73
N LYS A 591 -20.12 104.08 -3.22
CA LYS A 591 -20.70 104.83 -4.35
C LYS A 591 -20.84 106.34 -4.12
N LYS A 592 -20.92 106.78 -2.86
CA LYS A 592 -20.96 108.21 -2.48
C LYS A 592 -19.57 108.83 -2.32
N SER A 593 -18.51 108.03 -2.31
CA SER A 593 -17.16 108.52 -2.12
C SER A 593 -16.64 109.30 -3.33
N VAL A 594 -15.77 110.28 -3.08
CA VAL A 594 -15.10 111.04 -4.16
C VAL A 594 -14.25 110.13 -5.04
N ILE A 595 -13.70 109.06 -4.47
CA ILE A 595 -12.88 108.08 -5.18
C ILE A 595 -13.72 107.36 -6.25
N TYR A 596 -14.92 106.89 -5.90
CA TYR A 596 -15.82 106.25 -6.85
C TYR A 596 -16.29 107.22 -7.94
N VAL A 597 -16.77 108.40 -7.56
CA VAL A 597 -17.32 109.40 -8.51
C VAL A 597 -16.27 109.86 -9.53
N LYS A 598 -15.00 109.97 -9.12
CA LYS A 598 -13.88 110.37 -9.99
C LYS A 598 -13.17 109.21 -10.68
N ALA A 599 -13.55 107.97 -10.42
CA ALA A 599 -12.97 106.81 -11.10
C ALA A 599 -13.35 106.81 -12.58
N ASP A 600 -12.50 106.19 -13.41
CA ASP A 600 -12.77 105.96 -14.83
C ASP A 600 -14.08 105.19 -15.00
N GLU A 601 -14.83 105.49 -16.07
CA GLU A 601 -16.14 104.88 -16.35
C GLU A 601 -16.09 103.35 -16.29
N ASP A 602 -15.08 102.75 -16.94
CA ASP A 602 -14.89 101.30 -17.01
C ASP A 602 -14.74 100.67 -15.61
N LYS A 603 -14.09 101.37 -14.67
CA LYS A 603 -13.90 100.89 -13.28
C LYS A 603 -15.18 100.98 -12.47
N ARG A 604 -16.02 102.00 -12.72
CA ARG A 604 -17.34 102.13 -12.07
C ARG A 604 -18.29 101.06 -12.57
N GLN A 605 -18.35 100.85 -13.89
CA GLN A 605 -19.17 99.80 -14.48
C GLN A 605 -18.77 98.42 -13.97
N ALA A 606 -17.46 98.10 -13.95
CA ALA A 606 -16.99 96.82 -13.41
C ALA A 606 -17.38 96.60 -11.94
N TYR A 607 -17.34 97.65 -11.12
CA TYR A 607 -17.78 97.58 -9.72
C TYR A 607 -19.30 97.38 -9.60
N ASP A 608 -20.09 98.06 -10.43
CA ASP A 608 -21.54 97.93 -10.46
C ASP A 608 -21.99 96.54 -10.94
N ASP A 609 -21.34 95.99 -11.96
CA ASP A 609 -21.57 94.63 -12.47
C ASP A 609 -21.22 93.57 -11.41
N LEU A 610 -20.15 93.79 -10.63
CA LEU A 610 -19.79 92.91 -9.51
C LEU A 610 -20.85 92.93 -8.40
N LEU A 611 -21.46 94.07 -8.10
CA LEU A 611 -22.54 94.16 -7.11
C LEU A 611 -23.82 93.48 -7.58
N GLU A 612 -24.14 93.59 -8.87
CA GLU A 612 -25.27 92.87 -9.48
C GLU A 612 -25.04 91.35 -9.40
N THR A 613 -23.83 90.91 -9.73
CA THR A 613 -23.41 89.50 -9.60
C THR A 613 -23.52 89.02 -8.15
N ALA A 614 -22.99 89.79 -7.19
CA ALA A 614 -23.04 89.44 -5.76
C ALA A 614 -24.48 89.33 -5.24
N ARG A 615 -25.40 90.17 -5.70
CA ARG A 615 -26.83 90.07 -5.36
C ARG A 615 -27.47 88.82 -5.95
N ALA A 616 -27.16 88.50 -7.21
CA ALA A 616 -27.64 87.28 -7.85
C ALA A 616 -27.15 86.01 -7.12
N VAL A 617 -25.89 86.01 -6.66
CA VAL A 617 -25.29 84.94 -5.83
C VAL A 617 -26.04 84.79 -4.49
N LEU A 618 -26.37 85.89 -3.81
CA LEU A 618 -27.14 85.83 -2.55
C LEU A 618 -28.55 85.27 -2.74
N ASP A 619 -29.24 85.70 -3.80
CA ASP A 619 -30.61 85.32 -4.13
C ASP A 619 -30.73 83.87 -4.62
N ASP A 620 -29.63 83.27 -5.08
CA ASP A 620 -29.61 81.86 -5.46
C ASP A 620 -29.71 80.95 -4.22
N LYS A 621 -30.72 80.08 -4.26
CA LYS A 621 -31.02 79.10 -3.21
C LYS A 621 -30.07 77.90 -3.24
N ASN A 622 -29.38 77.69 -4.35
CA ASN A 622 -28.45 76.58 -4.56
C ASN A 622 -26.98 77.02 -4.55
N VAL A 623 -26.71 78.30 -4.24
CA VAL A 623 -25.35 78.83 -4.18
C VAL A 623 -24.49 78.04 -3.19
N THR A 624 -23.29 77.73 -3.62
CA THR A 624 -22.27 77.07 -2.82
C THR A 624 -21.40 78.10 -2.10
N LYS A 625 -20.57 77.66 -1.16
CA LYS A 625 -19.61 78.55 -0.49
C LYS A 625 -18.50 79.06 -1.44
N ILE A 626 -18.24 78.34 -2.53
CA ILE A 626 -17.15 78.65 -3.48
C ILE A 626 -17.53 79.82 -4.40
N GLU A 627 -18.81 79.89 -4.75
CA GLU A 627 -19.43 80.97 -5.51
C GLU A 627 -19.62 82.21 -4.63
#